data_AF-A0A503W7P5-F1
#
_entry.id   AF-A0A503W7P5-F1
#
_cell.length_a   1.000
_cell.length_b   1.000
_cell.length_c   1.000
_cell.angle_alpha   90.00
_cell.angle_beta   90.00
_cell.angle_gamma   90.00
#
_symmetry.space_group_name_H-M   'P 1'
#
loop_
_entity.id
_entity.type
_entity.pdbx_description
1 polymer ?
#
loop_
_entity_poly.entity_id
_entity_poly.type
_entity_poly.pdbx_seq_one_letter_code
_entity_poly.pdbx_strand_id
1 'polypeptide(L)' 'MLAAAMSTAAFARTVTSTIASVDAKGDAITLADGKTLSLPENIEVETLKAGEKVIVTYSTKSGKSLVSGIQPAR' A
#
# COMPACT_ATOMS: atom_id res chain seq x y z
N MET A 1 24.15 -12.05 29.40
CA MET A 1 23.13 -12.41 28.39
C MET A 1 23.12 -11.30 27.35
N LEU A 2 23.58 -11.58 26.12
CA LEU A 2 23.57 -10.63 25.02
C LEU A 2 22.22 -10.80 24.28
N ALA A 3 21.26 -9.91 24.53
CA ALA A 3 19.99 -9.90 23.82
C ALA A 3 20.21 -9.32 22.41
N ALA A 4 20.25 -10.20 21.39
CA ALA A 4 20.24 -9.76 20.01
C ALA A 4 18.87 -9.16 19.69
N ALA A 5 18.81 -7.84 19.52
CA ALA A 5 17.64 -7.18 18.96
C ALA A 5 17.46 -7.67 17.51
N MET A 6 16.53 -8.60 17.31
CA MET A 6 16.09 -9.00 15.98
C MET A 6 15.29 -7.84 15.38
N SER A 7 16.00 -6.88 14.79
CA SER A 7 15.40 -5.80 14.01
C SER A 7 14.67 -6.45 12.82
N THR A 8 13.35 -6.55 12.89
CA THR A 8 12.54 -6.95 11.74
C THR A 8 12.63 -5.84 10.69
N ALA A 9 13.53 -5.99 9.73
CA ALA A 9 13.56 -5.12 8.56
C ALA A 9 12.20 -5.24 7.85
N ALA A 10 11.47 -4.13 7.73
CA ALA A 10 10.22 -4.09 6.97
C ALA A 10 10.59 -4.12 5.49
N PHE A 11 10.41 -5.26 4.84
CA PHE A 11 10.62 -5.38 3.39
C PHE A 11 9.45 -4.74 2.65
N ALA A 12 9.78 -3.87 1.69
CA ALA A 12 8.80 -3.37 0.73
C ALA A 12 8.42 -4.51 -0.24
N ARG A 13 7.13 -4.59 -0.56
CA ARG A 13 6.55 -5.53 -1.51
C ARG A 13 5.90 -4.75 -2.63
N THR A 14 6.13 -5.18 -3.86
CA THR A 14 5.49 -4.64 -5.06
C THR A 14 4.45 -5.63 -5.56
N VAL A 15 3.25 -5.14 -5.88
CA VAL A 15 2.14 -5.92 -6.42
C VAL A 15 1.51 -5.19 -7.60
N THR A 16 1.10 -5.94 -8.61
CA THR A 16 0.26 -5.42 -9.70
C THR A 16 -1.15 -5.92 -9.48
N SER A 17 -2.10 -5.01 -9.30
CA SER A 17 -3.50 -5.36 -9.05
C SER A 17 -4.43 -4.27 -9.53
N THR A 18 -5.73 -4.55 -9.53
CA THR A 18 -6.77 -3.57 -9.85
C THR A 18 -7.28 -2.93 -8.56
N ILE A 19 -7.52 -1.62 -8.56
CA ILE A 19 -8.16 -0.92 -7.44
C ILE A 19 -9.64 -1.35 -7.42
N ALA A 20 -10.07 -1.99 -6.33
CA ALA A 20 -11.47 -2.34 -6.13
C ALA A 20 -12.28 -1.14 -5.59
N SER A 21 -11.71 -0.40 -4.64
CA SER A 21 -12.34 0.80 -4.08
C SER A 21 -11.29 1.78 -3.55
N VAL A 22 -11.72 3.04 -3.43
CA VAL A 22 -10.91 4.15 -2.92
C VAL A 22 -11.64 4.75 -1.72
N ASP A 23 -10.95 4.87 -0.59
CA ASP A 23 -11.42 5.55 0.61
C ASP A 23 -10.65 6.86 0.79
N ALA A 24 -11.22 7.94 0.26
CA ALA A 24 -10.65 9.28 0.38
C ALA A 24 -10.77 9.88 1.78
N LYS A 25 -11.58 9.29 2.69
CA LYS A 25 -11.70 9.77 4.07
C LYS A 25 -10.66 9.13 4.98
N GLY A 26 -10.31 7.88 4.72
CA GLY A 26 -9.33 7.11 5.45
C GLY A 26 -7.94 7.06 4.81
N ASP A 27 -7.72 7.81 3.72
CA ASP A 27 -6.51 7.78 2.90
C ASP A 27 -6.07 6.35 2.60
N ALA A 28 -6.95 5.57 1.97
CA ALA A 28 -6.70 4.16 1.70
C ALA A 28 -7.28 3.70 0.37
N ILE A 29 -6.69 2.64 -0.17
CA ILE A 29 -7.25 1.91 -1.31
C ILE A 29 -7.44 0.44 -0.95
N THR A 30 -8.46 -0.18 -1.52
CA THR A 30 -8.63 -1.63 -1.48
C THR A 30 -8.36 -2.18 -2.87
N LEU A 31 -7.47 -3.15 -2.95
CA LEU A 31 -7.13 -3.87 -4.18
C LEU A 31 -8.12 -5.01 -4.43
N ALA A 32 -8.19 -5.50 -5.65
CA ALA A 32 -9.09 -6.58 -6.07
C ALA A 32 -8.84 -7.93 -5.36
N ASP A 33 -7.67 -8.11 -4.76
CA ASP A 33 -7.34 -9.25 -3.90
C ASP A 33 -7.89 -9.10 -2.47
N GLY A 34 -8.63 -8.02 -2.19
CA GLY A 34 -9.19 -7.69 -0.87
C GLY A 34 -8.22 -6.97 0.05
N LYS A 35 -7.00 -6.66 -0.42
CA LYS A 35 -6.01 -5.99 0.43
C LYS A 35 -6.25 -4.49 0.52
N THR A 36 -6.43 -3.99 1.73
CA THR A 36 -6.45 -2.55 2.01
C THR A 36 -5.04 -2.03 2.31
N LEU A 37 -4.66 -0.94 1.65
CA LEU A 37 -3.37 -0.28 1.79
C LEU A 37 -3.58 1.20 2.15
N SER A 38 -2.87 1.68 3.16
CA SER A 38 -2.90 3.09 3.54
C SER A 38 -2.01 3.91 2.62
N LEU A 39 -2.55 5.02 2.12
CA LEU A 39 -1.88 6.02 1.34
C LEU A 39 -1.21 7.03 2.29
N PRO A 40 0.04 7.42 2.03
CA PRO A 40 0.66 8.57 2.67
C PRO A 40 0.11 9.88 2.07
N GLU A 41 0.26 11.00 2.80
CA GLU A 41 -0.27 12.31 2.37
C GLU A 41 0.30 12.83 1.03
N ASN A 42 1.45 12.31 0.59
CA ASN A 42 2.05 12.68 -0.68
C ASN A 42 1.45 11.92 -1.89
N ILE A 43 0.49 11.03 -1.68
CA ILE A 43 -0.25 10.34 -2.74
C ILE A 43 -1.67 10.87 -2.76
N GLU A 44 -2.01 11.61 -3.82
CA GLU A 44 -3.34 12.16 -4.00
C GLU A 44 -4.35 11.06 -4.33
N VAL A 45 -5.18 10.71 -3.34
CA VAL A 45 -6.22 9.70 -3.45
C VAL A 45 -7.24 9.99 -4.58
N GLU A 46 -7.47 11.26 -4.91
CA GLU A 46 -8.40 11.71 -5.96
C GLU A 46 -7.94 11.34 -7.38
N THR A 47 -6.64 11.10 -7.55
CA THR A 47 -6.08 10.67 -8.83
C THR A 47 -6.36 9.19 -9.10
N LEU A 48 -6.70 8.41 -8.07
CA LEU A 48 -6.94 6.98 -8.14
C LEU A 48 -8.41 6.67 -8.36
N LYS A 49 -8.71 5.66 -9.19
CA LYS A 49 -10.10 5.25 -9.45
C LYS A 49 -10.27 3.74 -9.31
N ALA A 50 -11.43 3.33 -8.81
CA ALA A 50 -11.85 1.93 -8.86
C ALA A 50 -11.90 1.43 -10.32
N GLY A 51 -11.43 0.20 -10.55
CA GLY A 51 -11.26 -0.41 -11.87
C GLY A 51 -9.89 -0.15 -12.51
N GLU A 52 -9.09 0.77 -11.99
CA GLU A 52 -7.76 1.05 -12.52
C GLU A 52 -6.75 -0.04 -12.15
N LYS A 53 -5.97 -0.50 -13.13
CA LYS A 53 -4.88 -1.43 -12.90
C LYS A 53 -3.62 -0.66 -12.54
N VAL A 54 -3.03 -0.97 -11.39
CA VAL A 54 -1.90 -0.26 -10.80
C VAL A 54 -0.80 -1.21 -10.35
N ILE A 55 0.42 -0.68 -10.30
CA ILE A 55 1.57 -1.28 -9.64
C ILE A 55 1.78 -0.53 -8.33
N VAL A 56 1.65 -1.21 -7.20
CA VAL A 56 1.75 -0.63 -5.87
C VAL A 56 2.94 -1.23 -5.14
N THR A 57 3.79 -0.36 -4.61
CA THR A 57 4.86 -0.74 -3.69
C THR A 57 4.47 -0.27 -2.29
N TYR A 58 4.46 -1.19 -1.33
CA TYR A 58 4.08 -0.92 0.05
C TYR A 58 4.97 -1.71 1.01
N SER A 59 5.09 -1.26 2.26
CA SER A 59 5.73 -2.02 3.33
C SER A 59 4.74 -2.27 4.45
N THR A 60 4.87 -3.40 5.15
CA THR A 60 4.03 -3.70 6.31
C THR A 60 4.88 -3.58 7.58
N LYS A 61 4.48 -2.68 8.48
CA LYS A 61 5.12 -2.49 9.79
C LYS A 61 4.05 -2.48 10.88
N SER A 62 4.21 -3.35 11.88
CA SER A 62 3.26 -3.47 13.00
C SER A 62 1.80 -3.65 12.56
N GLY A 63 1.56 -4.47 11.53
CA GLY A 63 0.22 -4.75 10.99
C GLY A 63 -0.37 -3.67 10.07
N LYS A 64 0.29 -2.50 9.93
CA LYS A 64 -0.12 -1.44 9.01
C LYS A 64 0.63 -1.57 7.69
N SER A 65 -0.09 -1.55 6.57
CA SER A 65 0.52 -1.56 5.23
C SER A 65 0.52 -0.14 4.67
N LEU A 66 1.70 0.46 4.58
CA LEU A 66 1.89 1.82 4.08
C LEU A 66 2.43 1.78 2.65
N VAL A 67 1.74 2.44 1.73
CA VAL A 67 2.19 2.61 0.35
C VAL A 67 3.37 3.56 0.31
N SER A 68 4.40 3.20 -0.44
CA SER A 68 5.54 4.07 -0.74
C SER A 68 5.60 4.48 -2.21
N GLY A 69 4.81 3.85 -3.07
CA GLY A 69 4.69 4.24 -4.47
C GLY A 69 3.50 3.56 -5.16
N ILE A 70 2.84 4.30 -6.03
CA ILE A 70 1.75 3.81 -6.86
C ILE A 70 1.91 4.39 -8.26
N GLN A 71 1.68 3.57 -9.28
CA GLN A 71 1.68 4.00 -10.67
C GLN A 71 0.69 3.16 -11.49
N PRO A 72 0.13 3.70 -12.58
CA PRO A 72 -0.67 2.92 -13.51
C PRO A 72 0.15 1.76 -14.09
N ALA A 73 -0.45 0.57 -14.15
CA ALA A 73 0.13 -0.57 -14.86
C ALA A 73 -0.15 -0.38 -16.36
N ARG A 74 0.81 0.24 -17.06
CA ARG A 74 0.77 0.38 -18.52
C ARG A 74 1.08 -0.93 -19.23
#